data_AF-A0A382JH69-F1
#
_entry.id   AF-A0A382JH69-F1
#
_cell.length_a   1.000
_cell.length_b   1.000
_cell.length_c   1.000
_cell.angle_alpha   90.00
_cell.angle_beta   90.00
_cell.angle_gamma   90.00
#
_symmetry.space_group_name_H-M   'P 1'
#
loop_
_entity.id
_entity.type
_entity.pdbx_description
1 polymer ?
#
loop_
_entity_poly.entity_id
_entity_poly.type
_entity_poly.pdbx_seq_one_letter_code
_entity_poly.pdbx_strand_id
1 'polypeptide(L)'
;MKFSYDISATYLDNFERGPQLDLAPTVPAAEPVDFLGQKVNGRLGIAAGLLLNAKWIEGYAVRGWDLLTYKTVRSSARDCYPPPNWAFVNADDGVGPVYAMDDLPQ
;
A
#
# COMPACT_ATOMS: atom_id res chain seq x y z
N MET A 1 16.06 3.17 -5.03
CA MET A 1 14.83 3.86 -4.57
C MET A 1 14.47 3.35 -3.17
N LYS A 2 14.10 4.21 -2.20
CA LYS A 2 13.67 3.76 -0.86
C LYS A 2 12.17 3.52 -0.88
N PHE A 3 11.75 2.26 -0.85
CA PHE A 3 10.34 1.90 -0.82
C PHE A 3 9.80 1.91 0.60
N SER A 4 8.51 2.22 0.77
CA SER A 4 7.84 2.11 2.06
C SER A 4 7.65 0.67 2.51
N TYR A 5 7.53 -0.25 1.54
CA TYR A 5 7.47 -1.70 1.72
C TYR A 5 8.75 -2.34 1.21
N ASP A 6 9.33 -3.23 2.02
CA ASP A 6 10.54 -3.98 1.65
C ASP A 6 10.13 -5.33 1.09
N ILE A 7 10.25 -5.48 -0.23
CA ILE A 7 9.87 -6.70 -0.95
C ILE A 7 10.81 -7.88 -0.71
N SER A 8 11.99 -7.65 -0.13
CA SER A 8 12.90 -8.71 0.29
C SER A 8 12.55 -9.28 1.67
N ALA A 9 11.82 -8.52 2.48
CA ALA A 9 11.37 -8.94 3.81
C ALA A 9 10.05 -9.72 3.74
N THR A 10 9.75 -10.47 4.80
CA THR A 10 8.47 -11.18 4.88
C THR A 10 7.31 -10.19 5.04
N TYR A 11 6.09 -10.63 4.71
CA TYR A 11 4.89 -9.84 4.96
C TYR A 11 4.75 -9.51 6.46
N LEU A 12 5.07 -10.45 7.35
CA LEU A 12 5.00 -10.25 8.79
C LEU A 12 5.98 -9.17 9.26
N ASP A 13 7.21 -9.15 8.74
CA ASP A 13 8.19 -8.12 9.07
C ASP A 13 7.71 -6.73 8.66
N ASN A 14 7.16 -6.60 7.44
CA ASN A 14 6.58 -5.34 6.97
C ASN A 14 5.34 -4.93 7.77
N PHE A 15 4.51 -5.90 8.16
CA PHE A 15 3.33 -5.68 9.00
C PHE A 15 3.74 -5.11 10.36
N GLU A 16 4.69 -5.75 11.05
CA GLU A 16 5.12 -5.32 12.38
C GLU A 16 5.93 -4.03 12.37
N ARG A 17 6.85 -3.87 11.41
CA ARG A 17 7.73 -2.70 11.32
C ARG A 17 6.99 -1.43 10.91
N GLY A 18 5.93 -1.54 10.12
CA GLY A 18 5.24 -0.39 9.54
C GLY A 18 5.97 0.22 8.32
N PRO A 19 5.38 1.23 7.68
CA PRO A 19 5.88 1.79 6.44
C PRO A 19 7.18 2.58 6.65
N GLN A 20 8.17 2.37 5.79
CA GLN A 20 9.43 3.13 5.82
C GLN A 20 9.29 4.44 5.03
N LEU A 21 8.72 5.45 5.67
CA LEU A 21 8.46 6.76 5.07
C LEU A 21 9.35 7.83 5.72
N ASP A 22 9.63 8.90 4.97
CA ASP A 22 10.39 10.04 5.51
C ASP A 22 9.49 10.92 6.40
N LEU A 23 9.87 12.17 6.68
CA LEU A 23 8.97 13.08 7.39
C LEU A 23 7.73 13.37 6.52
N ALA A 24 6.55 13.50 7.13
CA ALA A 24 5.35 13.89 6.41
C ALA A 24 5.51 15.32 5.87
N PRO A 25 5.14 15.60 4.60
CA PRO A 25 5.16 16.94 4.07
C PRO A 25 4.00 17.76 4.66
N THR A 26 4.08 19.09 4.55
CA THR A 26 2.92 19.94 4.82
C THR A 26 1.83 19.65 3.80
N VAL A 27 0.65 19.25 4.28
CA VAL A 27 -0.52 19.01 3.45
C VAL A 27 -1.24 20.34 3.22
N PRO A 28 -1.43 20.79 1.96
CA PRO A 28 -2.20 21.99 1.68
C PRO A 28 -3.66 21.84 2.16
N ALA A 29 -4.24 22.92 2.65
CA ALA A 29 -5.67 22.95 2.90
C ALA A 29 -6.43 22.76 1.56
N ALA A 30 -7.50 21.96 1.60
CA ALA A 30 -8.36 21.72 0.46
C ALA A 30 -9.81 22.00 0.86
N GLU A 31 -10.60 22.52 -0.08
CA GLU A 31 -12.05 22.64 0.10
C GLU A 31 -12.68 21.24 0.05
N PRO A 32 -13.41 20.80 1.09
CA PRO A 32 -13.96 19.46 1.12
C PRO A 32 -14.99 19.21 0.02
N VAL A 33 -14.91 18.04 -0.61
CA VAL A 33 -15.84 17.57 -1.65
C VAL A 33 -16.67 16.41 -1.14
N ASP A 34 -17.85 16.19 -1.74
CA ASP A 34 -18.65 15.01 -1.42
C ASP A 34 -18.11 13.76 -2.12
N PHE A 35 -18.03 12.67 -1.35
CA PHE A 35 -17.74 11.33 -1.83
C PHE A 35 -18.51 10.30 -1.01
N LEU A 36 -19.38 9.52 -1.66
CA LEU A 36 -20.22 8.49 -1.03
C LEU A 36 -20.98 8.98 0.23
N GLY A 37 -21.44 10.24 0.22
CA GLY A 37 -22.16 10.85 1.33
C GLY A 37 -21.30 11.36 2.48
N GLN A 38 -19.97 11.35 2.34
CA GLN A 38 -19.01 11.91 3.29
C GLN A 38 -18.27 13.12 2.69
N LYS A 39 -17.88 14.08 3.53
CA LYS A 39 -16.98 15.17 3.14
C LYS A 39 -15.54 14.69 3.22
N VAL A 40 -14.81 14.86 2.12
CA VAL A 40 -13.42 14.41 1.94
C VAL A 40 -12.58 15.55 1.39
N ASN A 41 -11.32 15.68 1.82
CA ASN A 41 -10.36 16.67 1.32
C ASN A 41 -9.91 16.37 -0.13
N GLY A 42 -10.12 15.15 -0.60
CA GLY A 42 -9.85 14.74 -1.97
C GLY A 42 -10.44 13.38 -2.32
N ARG A 43 -10.63 13.10 -3.62
CA ARG A 43 -11.16 11.82 -4.11
C ARG A 43 -10.05 10.82 -4.50
N LEU A 44 -8.83 11.06 -4.02
CA LEU A 44 -7.68 10.20 -4.24
C LEU A 44 -7.44 9.33 -3.01
N GLY A 45 -7.04 8.09 -3.25
CA GLY A 45 -6.90 7.09 -2.21
C GLY A 45 -5.85 6.04 -2.48
N ILE A 46 -5.54 5.28 -1.43
CA ILE A 46 -4.64 4.14 -1.49
C ILE A 46 -5.45 2.87 -1.25
N ALA A 47 -5.30 1.92 -2.16
CA ALA A 47 -5.97 0.64 -2.09
C ALA A 47 -5.38 -0.28 -0.99
N ALA A 48 -6.19 -1.24 -0.55
CA ALA A 48 -5.91 -2.14 0.56
C ALA A 48 -4.66 -3.02 0.44
N GLY A 49 -4.08 -3.15 -0.75
CA GLY A 49 -2.89 -3.97 -0.96
C GLY A 49 -1.70 -3.55 -0.10
N LEU A 50 -1.49 -2.23 0.04
CA LEU A 50 -0.34 -1.65 0.74
C LEU A 50 -0.63 -1.33 2.22
N LEU A 51 -1.89 -1.08 2.59
CA LEU A 51 -2.27 -0.58 3.90
C LEU A 51 -2.49 -1.71 4.91
N LEU A 52 -1.37 -2.35 5.31
CA LEU A 52 -1.39 -3.63 6.02
C LEU A 52 -2.07 -3.58 7.39
N ASN A 53 -1.89 -2.46 8.10
CA ASN A 53 -2.51 -2.21 9.42
C ASN A 53 -2.58 -0.71 9.73
N ALA A 54 -2.96 -0.36 10.97
CA ALA A 54 -3.11 1.03 11.41
C ALA A 54 -1.84 1.88 11.25
N LYS A 55 -0.64 1.32 11.45
CA LYS A 55 0.64 2.03 11.25
C LYS A 55 0.79 2.50 9.80
N TRP A 56 0.34 1.66 8.86
CA TRP A 56 0.34 1.99 7.44
C TRP A 56 -0.72 3.05 7.11
N ILE A 57 -1.94 2.90 7.62
CA ILE A 57 -3.01 3.89 7.45
C ILE A 57 -2.56 5.26 7.95
N GLU A 58 -2.08 5.35 9.18
CA GLU A 58 -1.63 6.61 9.79
C GLU A 58 -0.51 7.26 8.98
N GLY A 59 0.49 6.46 8.56
CA GLY A 59 1.59 6.92 7.74
C GLY A 59 1.15 7.61 6.46
N TYR A 60 0.10 7.14 5.79
CA TYR A 60 -0.44 7.78 4.59
C TYR A 60 -1.47 8.88 4.88
N ALA A 61 -2.24 8.77 5.96
CA ALA A 61 -3.21 9.80 6.37
C ALA A 61 -2.53 11.15 6.63
N VAL A 62 -1.42 11.16 7.37
CA VAL A 62 -0.67 12.39 7.67
C VAL A 62 -0.03 13.04 6.45
N ARG A 63 -0.05 12.35 5.29
CA ARG A 63 0.47 12.85 4.00
C ARG A 63 -0.64 13.38 3.08
N GLY A 64 -1.87 13.47 3.58
CA GLY A 64 -3.00 14.05 2.87
C GLY A 64 -3.79 13.06 2.00
N TRP A 65 -3.54 11.75 2.15
CA TRP A 65 -4.39 10.74 1.53
C TRP A 65 -5.68 10.60 2.32
N ASP A 66 -6.80 10.86 1.65
CA ASP A 66 -8.09 10.97 2.33
C ASP A 66 -8.89 9.65 2.28
N LEU A 67 -8.75 8.89 1.19
CA LEU A 67 -9.43 7.61 1.01
C LEU A 67 -8.45 6.45 1.25
N LEU A 68 -8.42 5.92 2.47
CA LEU A 68 -7.50 4.85 2.87
C LEU A 68 -8.25 3.55 3.11
N THR A 69 -8.06 2.57 2.23
CA THR A 69 -8.74 1.28 2.36
C THR A 69 -7.90 0.33 3.19
N TYR A 70 -8.33 -0.02 4.39
CA TYR A 70 -7.64 -0.98 5.24
C TYR A 70 -7.53 -2.37 4.58
N LYS A 71 -6.45 -3.10 4.86
CA LYS A 71 -6.24 -4.47 4.37
C LYS A 71 -7.44 -5.38 4.64
N THR A 72 -7.76 -6.26 3.71
CA THR A 72 -8.85 -7.24 3.86
C THR A 72 -8.74 -8.02 5.19
N VAL A 73 -9.75 -7.86 6.03
CA VAL A 73 -9.89 -8.58 7.31
C VAL A 73 -10.50 -9.95 7.06
N ARG A 74 -10.02 -10.96 7.77
CA ARG A 74 -10.56 -12.33 7.74
C ARG A 74 -11.32 -12.62 9.03
N SER A 75 -12.32 -13.49 8.95
CA SER A 75 -13.09 -13.95 10.11
C SER A 75 -12.31 -14.87 11.05
N SER A 76 -11.18 -15.41 10.61
CA SER A 76 -10.27 -16.24 11.41
C SER A 76 -8.83 -15.80 11.19
N ALA A 77 -8.00 -15.98 12.23
CA ALA A 77 -6.56 -15.78 12.12
C ALA A 77 -5.95 -16.73 11.07
N ARG A 78 -4.97 -16.23 10.32
CA ARG A 78 -4.14 -17.00 9.40
C ARG A 78 -2.74 -16.40 9.39
N ASP A 79 -1.75 -17.29 9.38
CA ASP A 79 -0.35 -16.88 9.31
C ASP A 79 -0.01 -16.29 7.93
N CYS A 80 1.03 -15.47 7.92
CA CYS A 80 1.58 -14.90 6.70
C CYS A 80 2.32 -15.98 5.90
N TYR A 81 2.22 -15.92 4.57
CA TYR A 81 2.98 -16.82 3.70
C TYR A 81 4.47 -16.48 3.70
N PRO A 82 5.36 -17.48 3.53
CA PRO A 82 6.78 -17.22 3.30
C PRO A 82 6.99 -16.44 2.00
N PRO A 83 8.14 -15.75 1.85
CA PRO A 83 8.47 -15.03 0.63
C PRO A 83 8.68 -15.96 -0.58
N PRO A 84 8.53 -15.45 -1.82
CA PRO A 84 8.21 -14.06 -2.15
C PRO A 84 6.73 -13.75 -1.95
N ASN A 85 6.41 -12.63 -1.31
CA ASN A 85 5.03 -12.15 -1.19
C ASN A 85 4.62 -11.25 -2.37
N TRP A 86 5.60 -10.66 -3.05
CA TRP A 86 5.44 -9.80 -4.22
C TRP A 86 6.45 -10.24 -5.28
N ALA A 87 6.04 -10.27 -6.54
CA ALA A 87 6.91 -10.52 -7.67
C ALA A 87 6.61 -9.49 -8.75
N PHE A 88 7.67 -8.92 -9.34
CA PHE A 88 7.51 -8.18 -10.57
C PHE A 88 7.38 -9.15 -11.73
N VAL A 89 6.64 -8.74 -12.75
CA VAL A 89 6.38 -9.57 -13.91
C VAL A 89 6.70 -8.80 -15.19
N ASN A 90 7.24 -9.51 -16.18
CA ASN A 90 7.42 -8.95 -17.52
C ASN A 90 6.09 -9.06 -18.26
N ALA A 91 5.20 -8.10 -18.00
CA ALA A 91 3.92 -7.99 -18.69
C ALA A 91 4.07 -7.09 -19.92
N ASP A 92 3.76 -7.65 -21.09
CA ASP A 92 3.46 -6.88 -22.31
C ASP A 92 1.94 -6.60 -22.40
N ASP A 93 1.49 -5.97 -23.49
CA ASP A 93 0.07 -5.76 -23.81
C ASP A 93 -0.64 -7.01 -24.37
N GLY A 94 0.02 -8.18 -24.32
CA GLY A 94 -0.42 -9.43 -24.92
C GLY A 94 -1.28 -10.33 -24.01
N VAL A 95 -1.72 -11.46 -24.59
CA VAL A 95 -2.57 -12.48 -23.95
C VAL A 95 -1.73 -13.49 -23.13
N GLY A 96 -0.42 -13.26 -22.99
CA GLY A 96 0.51 -14.05 -22.19
C GLY A 96 1.17 -15.23 -22.91
N PRO A 97 1.94 -16.09 -22.18
CA PRO A 97 2.13 -16.06 -20.72
C PRO A 97 3.05 -14.94 -20.23
N VAL A 98 2.75 -14.44 -19.04
CA VAL A 98 3.54 -13.44 -18.29
C VAL A 98 4.44 -14.17 -17.30
N TYR A 99 5.73 -13.80 -17.25
CA TYR A 99 6.72 -14.45 -16.38
C TYR A 99 7.18 -13.52 -15.26
N ALA A 100 7.41 -14.08 -14.08
CA ALA A 100 8.06 -13.36 -12.99
C ALA A 100 9.48 -12.97 -13.40
N MET A 101 9.90 -11.77 -13.01
CA MET A 101 11.26 -11.30 -13.20
C MET A 101 12.11 -11.71 -12.00
N ASP A 102 13.32 -12.18 -12.27
CA ASP A 102 14.29 -12.56 -11.23
C ASP A 102 14.91 -11.31 -10.57
N ASP A 103 15.05 -10.23 -11.34
CA ASP A 103 15.60 -8.96 -10.88
C ASP A 103 14.49 -7.95 -10.57
N LEU A 104 14.74 -7.13 -9.54
CA LEU A 104 13.91 -5.97 -9.27
C LEU A 104 14.15 -4.89 -10.33
N PRO A 105 13.10 -4.21 -10.83
CA PRO A 105 13.28 -3.05 -11.69
C PRO A 105 14.18 -2.01 -11.00
N GLN A 106 15.14 -1.45 -11.74
CA GLN A 106 16.01 -0.38 -11.25
C GLN A 106 15.25 0.92 -10.98
#